data_AF-A0A6N6Q3R8-F1
#
_entry.id   AF-A0A6N6Q3R8-F1
#
_cell.length_a   1.000
_cell.length_b   1.000
_cell.length_c   1.000
_cell.angle_alpha   90.00
_cell.angle_beta   90.00
_cell.angle_gamma   90.00
#
_symmetry.space_group_name_H-M   'P 1'
#
loop_
_entity.id
_entity.type
_entity.pdbx_description
1 polymer ?
#
loop_
_entity_poly.entity_id
_entity_poly.type
_entity_poly.pdbx_seq_one_letter_code
_entity_poly.pdbx_strand_id
1 'polypeptide(L)' 'MAKSPKLIVLTGATRGLGRAMLDGFIKSGARVAGCGRDSSQIDELRQCYGDKHHFRL' A
#
# COMPACT_ATOMS: atom_id res chain seq x y z
N MET A 1 -8.56 -3.63 -25.31
CA MET A 1 -7.89 -2.52 -24.57
C MET A 1 -7.48 -3.04 -23.20
N ALA A 2 -6.22 -2.85 -22.79
CA ALA A 2 -5.79 -3.22 -21.43
C ALA A 2 -6.36 -2.22 -20.41
N LYS A 3 -6.87 -2.71 -19.28
CA LYS A 3 -7.49 -1.87 -18.24
C LYS A 3 -6.41 -1.19 -17.40
N SER A 4 -6.52 0.12 -17.19
CA SER A 4 -5.58 0.87 -16.34
C SER A 4 -5.59 0.35 -14.89
N PRO A 5 -4.43 0.33 -14.20
CA PRO A 5 -4.36 -0.12 -12.82
C PRO A 5 -5.20 0.77 -11.90
N LYS A 6 -6.02 0.15 -11.04
CA LYS A 6 -6.85 0.87 -10.07
C LYS A 6 -5.99 1.49 -8.98
N LEU A 7 -6.40 2.64 -8.46
CA LEU A 7 -5.85 3.23 -7.24
C LEU A 7 -6.74 2.86 -6.05
N ILE A 8 -6.14 2.33 -4.99
CA ILE A 8 -6.83 1.99 -3.73
C ILE A 8 -6.26 2.85 -2.61
N VAL A 9 -7.14 3.50 -1.85
CA VAL A 9 -6.79 4.21 -0.63
C VAL A 9 -7.06 3.28 0.56
N LEU A 10 -6.03 3.00 1.34
CA LEU A 10 -6.10 2.04 2.44
C LEU A 10 -5.64 2.68 3.76
N THR A 11 -6.59 2.89 4.66
CA THR A 11 -6.30 3.38 6.00
C THR A 11 -5.91 2.21 6.91
N GLY A 12 -4.87 2.39 7.74
CA GLY A 12 -4.37 1.33 8.61
C GLY A 12 -3.61 0.22 7.87
N ALA A 13 -2.79 0.59 6.87
CA ALA A 13 -2.12 -0.36 5.97
C ALA A 13 -0.92 -1.11 6.59
N THR A 14 -0.49 -0.75 7.79
CA THR A 14 0.81 -1.17 8.33
C THR A 14 0.81 -2.53 9.03
N ARG A 15 -0.34 -2.99 9.55
CA ARG A 15 -0.45 -4.23 10.35
C ARG A 15 -1.77 -4.95 10.18
N GLY A 16 -1.84 -6.19 10.67
CA GLY A 16 -3.05 -7.00 10.72
C GLY A 16 -3.74 -7.14 9.35
N LEU A 17 -5.06 -6.99 9.32
CA LEU A 17 -5.85 -7.09 8.09
C LEU A 17 -5.44 -6.06 7.04
N GLY A 18 -5.15 -4.82 7.44
CA GLY A 18 -4.74 -3.78 6.49
C GLY A 18 -3.45 -4.15 5.75
N ARG A 19 -2.47 -4.73 6.45
CA ARG A 19 -1.24 -5.25 5.82
C ARG A 19 -1.54 -6.39 4.85
N ALA A 20 -2.37 -7.36 5.25
CA ALA A 20 -2.74 -8.47 4.37
C ALA A 20 -3.48 -8.00 3.10
N MET A 21 -4.37 -7.01 3.25
CA MET A 21 -5.09 -6.40 2.12
C MET A 21 -4.15 -5.63 1.20
N LEU A 22 -3.21 -4.84 1.74
CA LEU A 22 -2.18 -4.14 0.98
C LEU A 22 -1.45 -5.10 0.04
N ASP A 23 -0.93 -6.19 0.59
CA ASP A 23 -0.17 -7.19 -0.17
C ASP A 23 -1.03 -7.81 -1.28
N GLY A 24 -2.30 -8.12 -0.99
CA GLY A 24 -3.24 -8.65 -1.98
C GLY A 24 -3.53 -7.66 -3.12
N PHE A 25 -3.74 -6.39 -2.80
CA PHE A 25 -3.99 -5.35 -3.80
C PHE A 25 -2.79 -5.11 -4.71
N ILE A 26 -1.58 -5.05 -4.14
CA ILE A 26 -0.35 -4.90 -4.92
C ILE A 26 -0.16 -6.10 -5.85
N LYS A 27 -0.36 -7.33 -5.35
CA LYS A 27 -0.31 -8.56 -6.16
C LYS A 27 -1.33 -8.55 -7.30
N SER A 28 -2.50 -7.96 -7.09
CA SER A 28 -3.52 -7.80 -8.15
C SER A 28 -3.17 -6.75 -9.21
N GLY A 29 -2.05 -6.04 -9.07
CA GLY A 29 -1.61 -4.98 -9.98
C GLY A 29 -2.19 -3.61 -9.68
N ALA A 30 -2.88 -3.44 -8.55
CA ALA A 30 -3.37 -2.13 -8.12
C ALA A 30 -2.22 -1.25 -7.61
N ARG A 31 -2.40 0.06 -7.72
CA ARG A 31 -1.61 1.06 -6.99
C ARG A 31 -2.28 1.31 -5.66
N VAL A 32 -1.49 1.52 -4.61
CA VAL A 32 -2.04 1.71 -3.26
C VAL A 32 -1.48 3.00 -2.66
N ALA A 33 -2.38 3.80 -2.09
CA ALA A 33 -2.08 4.93 -1.23
C ALA A 33 -2.46 4.52 0.21
N GLY A 34 -1.48 4.27 1.06
CA GLY A 34 -1.68 3.76 2.42
C GLY A 34 -1.27 4.75 3.51
N CYS A 35 -1.93 4.68 4.67
CA CYS A 35 -1.50 5.41 5.86
C CYS A 35 -1.45 4.57 7.14
N GLY A 36 -0.72 5.06 8.14
CA GLY A 36 -0.50 4.40 9.42
C GLY A 36 0.23 5.30 10.41
N ARG A 37 0.06 5.04 11.71
CA ARG A 37 0.51 5.97 12.79
C ARG A 37 1.99 5.83 13.19
N ASP A 38 2.72 4.91 12.58
CA ASP A 38 4.07 4.53 12.98
C ASP A 38 5.01 4.74 11.80
N SER A 39 6.00 5.61 11.99
CA SER A 39 6.93 6.00 10.92
C SER A 39 7.81 4.84 10.47
N SER A 40 8.25 3.97 11.39
CA SER A 40 9.13 2.86 11.01
C SER A 40 8.40 1.84 10.15
N GLN A 41 7.13 1.57 10.46
CA GLN A 41 6.30 0.70 9.62
C GLN A 41 5.97 1.34 8.26
N ILE A 42 5.78 2.66 8.20
CA ILE A 42 5.57 3.36 6.92
C ILE A 42 6.84 3.32 6.05
N ASP A 43 8.01 3.51 6.65
CA ASP A 43 9.28 3.44 5.93
C ASP A 43 9.58 2.01 5.44
N GLU A 44 9.22 0.99 6.22
CA GLU A 44 9.25 -0.41 5.77
C GLU A 44 8.38 -0.60 4.51
N LEU A 45 7.13 -0.10 4.52
CA LEU A 45 6.26 -0.20 3.33
C LEU A 45 6.86 0.50 2.11
N ARG A 46 7.49 1.66 2.29
CA ARG A 46 8.19 2.39 1.21
C ARG A 46 9.37 1.59 0.67
N GLN A 47 10.16 0.97 1.54
CA GLN A 47 11.30 0.13 1.14
C GLN A 47 10.84 -1.14 0.41
N CYS A 48 9.77 -1.79 0.87
CA CYS A 48 9.27 -3.03 0.27
C CYS A 48 8.63 -2.82 -1.11
N TYR A 49 7.94 -1.70 -1.32
CA TYR A 49 7.08 -1.51 -2.49
C TYR A 49 7.52 -0.38 -3.44
N GLY A 50 8.42 0.50 -2.98
CA GLY A 50 8.96 1.61 -3.76
C GLY A 50 7.94 2.67 -4.19
N ASP A 51 8.36 3.53 -5.10
CA ASP A 51 7.67 4.80 -5.43
C ASP A 51 6.39 4.63 -6.27
N LYS A 52 6.09 3.41 -6.73
CA LYS A 52 4.84 3.12 -7.44
C LYS A 52 3.60 3.28 -6.52
N HIS A 53 3.83 3.11 -5.22
CA HIS A 53 2.84 3.20 -4.15
C HIS A 53 3.13 4.42 -3.28
N HIS A 54 2.10 4.95 -2.62
CA HIS A 54 2.25 6.15 -1.78
C HIS A 54 1.94 5.79 -0.32
N PHE A 55 2.94 5.86 0.55
CA PHE A 55 2.73 5.61 1.99
C PHE A 55 3.09 6.85 2.79
N ARG A 56 2.23 7.20 3.75
CA ARG A 56 2.41 8.38 4.62
C ARG A 56 1.93 8.09 6.04
N LEU A 57 2.49 8.81 7.01
CA LEU A 57 1.95 8.91 8.37
C LEU A 57 0.51 9.40 8.34
#